data_AF-G0S3V9-F1
#
_entry.id   AF-G0S3V9-F1
#
_cell.length_a   1.000
_cell.length_b   1.000
_cell.length_c   1.000
_cell.angle_alpha   90.00
_cell.angle_beta   90.00
_cell.angle_gamma   90.00
#
_symmetry.space_group_name_H-M   'P 1'
#
loop_
_entity.id
_entity.type
_entity.pdbx_description
1 polymer ?
#
loop_
_entity_poly.entity_id
_entity_poly.type
_entity_poly.pdbx_seq_one_letter_code
_entity_poly.pdbx_strand_id
1 'polypeptide(L)'
;MTRSTYSSSHQAPDILLSPLSTKPRYRAYITARHAFWKCFPSGRYMRIPTGGTLTLECGLHALRLSIQHQLPHILPVPTVEELRSVYESSETIRIGNELTGMGNENWFTVDQLGVVFTEWGRQAVKERRVRCQLGYVAEGEWPVLLGTPEVGVGEEEGESNEEKGEIVRVWVWNDGLSLAGGVGHFEGMRRPIEEELRR
;
A
#
# COMPACT_ATOMS: atom_id res chain seq x y z
N MET A 1 -3.50 5.05 33.36
CA MET A 1 -3.71 6.13 32.36
C MET A 1 -2.35 6.55 31.83
N THR A 2 -1.97 6.06 30.66
CA THR A 2 -0.74 6.47 29.96
C THR A 2 -1.14 6.84 28.54
N ARG A 3 -1.38 8.13 28.32
CA ARG A 3 -1.52 8.71 26.97
C ARG A 3 -0.15 8.61 26.30
N SER A 4 0.02 7.61 25.43
CA SER A 4 1.11 7.60 24.47
C SER A 4 0.67 8.43 23.26
N THR A 5 0.92 9.73 23.30
CA THR A 5 0.71 10.64 22.17
C THR A 5 1.88 10.52 21.21
N TYR A 6 1.95 9.46 20.42
CA TYR A 6 2.79 9.44 19.22
C TYR A 6 1.94 9.89 18.03
N SER A 7 1.75 11.20 17.92
CA SER A 7 1.35 11.83 16.67
C SER A 7 2.51 12.68 16.17
N SER A 8 3.61 12.01 15.85
CA SER A 8 4.74 12.62 15.12
C SER A 8 4.57 12.33 13.64
N SER A 9 4.72 13.37 12.80
CA SER A 9 4.81 13.17 11.36
C SER A 9 6.04 12.36 11.00
N HIS A 10 5.90 11.43 10.07
CA HIS A 10 6.99 10.65 9.53
C HIS A 10 7.41 11.24 8.18
N GLN A 11 8.68 11.09 7.83
CA GLN A 11 9.24 11.52 6.55
C GLN A 11 9.73 10.28 5.82
N ALA A 12 9.24 10.06 4.59
CA ALA A 12 9.79 9.00 3.75
C ALA A 12 11.23 9.37 3.34
N PRO A 13 12.20 8.45 3.42
CA PRO A 13 13.52 8.69 2.87
C PRO A 13 13.43 8.84 1.34
N ASP A 14 14.27 9.71 0.79
CA ASP A 14 14.38 9.97 -0.65
C ASP A 14 15.85 9.85 -1.05
N ILE A 15 16.13 9.07 -2.10
CA ILE A 15 17.45 8.96 -2.69
C ILE A 15 17.41 9.50 -4.11
N LEU A 16 18.18 10.55 -4.37
CA LEU A 16 18.43 10.97 -5.75
C LEU A 16 19.43 9.99 -6.36
N LEU A 17 18.92 8.96 -7.02
CA LEU A 17 19.74 8.08 -7.85
C LEU A 17 20.32 8.88 -9.03
N SER A 18 21.56 8.59 -9.42
CA SER A 18 22.20 9.24 -10.57
C SER A 18 21.32 9.07 -11.83
N PRO A 19 21.03 10.15 -12.57
CA PRO A 19 20.07 10.17 -13.68
C PRO A 19 20.48 9.31 -14.90
N LEU A 20 21.64 8.66 -14.85
CA LEU A 20 22.22 7.89 -15.95
C LEU A 20 21.83 6.41 -15.95
N SER A 21 20.97 5.94 -15.02
CA SER A 21 20.56 4.54 -14.97
C SER A 21 19.23 4.30 -15.67
N THR A 22 19.25 3.71 -16.86
CA THR A 22 18.05 3.24 -17.59
C THR A 22 17.52 1.88 -17.09
N LYS A 23 18.01 1.38 -15.96
CA LYS A 23 17.66 0.04 -15.47
C LYS A 23 16.18 0.00 -15.04
N PRO A 24 15.43 -1.10 -15.30
CA PRO A 24 14.03 -1.22 -14.88
C PRO A 24 13.75 -0.89 -13.41
N ARG A 25 14.71 -1.17 -12.51
CA ARG A 25 14.65 -0.80 -11.08
C ARG A 25 14.62 0.71 -10.85
N TYR A 26 15.34 1.49 -11.66
CA TYR A 26 15.32 2.95 -11.59
C TYR A 26 13.96 3.50 -12.02
N ARG A 27 13.37 2.97 -13.10
CA ARG A 27 12.02 3.37 -13.53
C ARG A 27 10.98 3.07 -12.45
N ALA A 28 11.00 1.87 -11.87
CA ALA A 28 10.10 1.51 -10.78
C ALA A 28 10.25 2.43 -9.55
N TYR A 29 11.49 2.79 -9.19
CA TYR A 29 11.77 3.76 -8.13
C TYR A 29 11.16 5.13 -8.44
N ILE A 30 11.45 5.70 -9.62
CA ILE A 30 10.96 7.04 -9.99
C ILE A 30 9.43 7.06 -10.05
N THR A 31 8.80 6.02 -10.61
CA THR A 31 7.34 5.90 -10.63
C THR A 31 6.76 5.83 -9.22
N ALA A 32 7.33 5.00 -8.33
CA ALA A 32 6.88 4.88 -6.95
C ALA A 32 7.06 6.20 -6.18
N ARG A 33 8.19 6.88 -6.37
CA ARG A 33 8.46 8.20 -5.81
C ARG A 33 7.44 9.23 -6.30
N HIS A 34 7.21 9.35 -7.61
CA HIS A 34 6.25 10.31 -8.14
C HIS A 34 4.83 10.05 -7.61
N ALA A 35 4.39 8.79 -7.60
CA ALA A 35 3.10 8.39 -7.08
C ALA A 35 2.97 8.69 -5.57
N PHE A 36 4.01 8.42 -4.79
CA PHE A 36 4.02 8.69 -3.36
C PHE A 36 3.91 10.19 -3.07
N TRP A 37 4.72 11.02 -3.73
CA TRP A 37 4.71 12.48 -3.49
C TRP A 37 3.44 13.16 -4.01
N LYS A 38 2.75 12.57 -4.99
CA LYS A 38 1.39 13.00 -5.37
C LYS A 38 0.39 12.71 -4.25
N CYS A 39 0.51 11.56 -3.58
CA CYS A 39 -0.33 11.20 -2.45
C CYS A 39 0.02 12.00 -1.19
N PHE A 40 1.30 12.23 -0.92
CA PHE A 40 1.82 12.93 0.26
C PHE A 40 2.71 14.10 -0.18
N PRO A 41 2.14 15.28 -0.49
CA PRO A 41 2.93 16.47 -0.80
C PRO A 41 3.87 16.78 0.37
N SER A 42 5.15 17.03 0.12
CA SER A 42 6.29 17.09 1.07
C SER A 42 6.92 15.76 1.50
N GLY A 43 6.35 14.62 1.11
CA GLY A 43 6.82 13.30 1.53
C GLY A 43 6.55 12.99 3.02
N ARG A 44 5.81 13.86 3.72
CA ARG A 44 5.39 13.66 5.11
C ARG A 44 4.06 12.93 5.20
N TYR A 45 3.96 12.00 6.13
CA TYR A 45 2.75 11.22 6.38
C TYR A 45 2.55 10.95 7.87
N MET A 46 1.31 10.66 8.25
CA MET A 46 0.97 10.14 9.56
C MET A 46 0.65 8.68 9.46
N ARG A 47 1.20 7.90 10.38
CA ARG A 47 0.81 6.52 10.59
C ARG A 47 -0.48 6.47 11.42
N ILE A 48 -1.36 5.53 11.08
CA ILE A 48 -2.60 5.25 11.79
C ILE A 48 -2.47 3.85 12.36
N PRO A 49 -2.21 3.72 13.68
CA PRO A 49 -2.04 2.43 14.31
C PRO A 49 -3.26 1.53 14.08
N THR A 50 -2.99 0.27 13.75
CA THR A 50 -4.02 -0.78 13.72
C THR A 50 -4.02 -1.50 15.07
N GLY A 51 -5.20 -1.85 15.58
CA GLY A 51 -5.27 -2.72 16.76
C GLY A 51 -4.92 -4.13 16.34
N GLY A 52 -3.84 -4.72 16.86
CA GLY A 52 -3.52 -6.13 16.64
C GLY A 52 -2.03 -6.48 16.62
N THR A 53 -1.74 -7.78 16.79
CA THR A 53 -0.43 -8.40 16.59
C THR A 53 -0.19 -8.73 15.10
N LEU A 54 1.08 -8.92 14.72
CA LEU A 54 1.64 -9.23 13.38
C LEU A 54 0.85 -10.31 12.58
N THR A 55 -0.31 -9.98 12.02
CA THR A 55 -1.25 -10.93 11.41
C THR A 55 -2.01 -10.30 10.23
N LEU A 56 -2.79 -11.10 9.49
CA LEU A 56 -3.70 -10.62 8.44
C LEU A 56 -4.53 -9.42 8.88
N GLU A 57 -5.08 -9.42 10.10
CA GLU A 57 -6.00 -8.36 10.54
C GLU A 57 -5.35 -6.99 10.57
N CYS A 58 -4.08 -6.87 11.00
CA CYS A 58 -3.39 -5.58 10.96
C CYS A 58 -3.22 -5.06 9.52
N GLY A 59 -2.96 -5.95 8.57
CA GLY A 59 -2.93 -5.64 7.13
C GLY A 59 -4.27 -5.14 6.60
N LEU A 60 -5.35 -5.86 6.89
CA LEU A 60 -6.70 -5.50 6.43
C LEU A 60 -7.17 -4.17 7.04
N HIS A 61 -6.92 -3.95 8.33
CA HIS A 61 -7.21 -2.69 8.98
C HIS A 61 -6.39 -1.53 8.40
N ALA A 62 -5.10 -1.75 8.11
CA ALA A 62 -4.23 -0.73 7.52
C ALA A 62 -4.75 -0.32 6.14
N LEU A 63 -5.11 -1.29 5.30
CA LEU A 63 -5.68 -1.03 3.98
C LEU A 63 -6.98 -0.24 4.07
N ARG A 64 -7.92 -0.66 4.93
CA ARG A 64 -9.19 0.04 5.16
C ARG A 64 -8.98 1.49 5.59
N LEU A 65 -8.12 1.73 6.58
CA LEU A 65 -7.84 3.07 7.10
C LEU A 65 -7.17 3.94 6.04
N SER A 66 -6.23 3.39 5.29
CA SER A 66 -5.59 4.10 4.19
C SER A 66 -6.57 4.48 3.08
N ILE A 67 -7.46 3.58 2.66
CA ILE A 67 -8.51 3.90 1.66
C ILE A 67 -9.40 5.03 2.19
N GLN A 68 -9.84 4.93 3.45
CA GLN A 68 -10.68 5.94 4.09
C GLN A 68 -10.06 7.34 4.06
N HIS A 69 -8.74 7.45 4.24
CA HIS A 69 -8.06 8.74 4.32
C HIS A 69 -7.44 9.23 3.02
N GLN A 70 -7.08 8.34 2.10
CA GLN A 70 -6.36 8.68 0.87
C GLN A 70 -7.28 8.72 -0.35
N LEU A 71 -8.35 7.91 -0.36
CA LEU A 71 -9.22 7.70 -1.51
C LEU A 71 -10.73 7.90 -1.22
N PRO A 72 -11.18 8.78 -0.29
CA PRO A 72 -12.57 8.83 0.17
C PRO A 72 -13.60 9.18 -0.92
N HIS A 73 -13.16 9.77 -2.03
CA HIS A 73 -14.02 10.16 -3.16
C HIS A 73 -13.85 9.27 -4.39
N ILE A 74 -12.95 8.29 -4.32
CA ILE A 74 -12.59 7.42 -5.44
C ILE A 74 -13.15 6.02 -5.21
N LEU A 75 -12.92 5.47 -4.02
CA LEU A 75 -13.37 4.13 -3.62
C LEU A 75 -14.26 4.21 -2.38
N PRO A 76 -15.26 3.31 -2.25
CA PRO A 76 -15.94 3.11 -0.97
C PRO A 76 -14.95 2.62 0.09
N VAL A 77 -15.25 2.81 1.37
CA VAL A 77 -14.43 2.24 2.45
C VAL A 77 -14.86 0.79 2.68
N PRO A 78 -13.97 -0.20 2.51
CA PRO A 78 -14.31 -1.60 2.76
C PRO A 78 -14.54 -1.87 4.25
N THR A 79 -15.35 -2.89 4.53
CA THR A 79 -15.36 -3.60 5.80
C THR A 79 -14.17 -4.57 5.87
N VAL A 80 -13.78 -4.97 7.09
CA VAL A 80 -12.70 -5.95 7.25
C VAL A 80 -13.14 -7.32 6.75
N GLU A 81 -14.42 -7.65 6.92
CA GLU A 81 -15.04 -8.89 6.47
C GLU A 81 -15.02 -9.02 4.94
N GLU A 82 -15.28 -7.95 4.19
CA GLU A 82 -15.14 -7.94 2.74
C GLU A 82 -13.71 -8.24 2.30
N LEU A 83 -12.73 -7.59 2.93
CA LEU A 83 -11.31 -7.81 2.60
C LEU A 83 -10.87 -9.23 2.99
N ARG A 84 -11.35 -9.75 4.13
CA ARG A 84 -11.07 -11.11 4.59
C ARG A 84 -11.65 -12.14 3.62
N SER A 85 -12.88 -11.91 3.14
CA SER A 85 -13.50 -12.79 2.14
C SER A 85 -12.72 -12.83 0.83
N VAL A 86 -12.15 -11.71 0.39
CA VAL A 86 -11.25 -11.68 -0.78
C VAL A 86 -9.97 -12.47 -0.50
N TYR A 87 -9.35 -12.30 0.67
CA TYR A 87 -8.16 -13.09 1.05
C TYR A 87 -8.41 -14.59 0.99
N GLU A 88 -9.51 -15.04 1.60
CA GLU A 88 -9.87 -16.47 1.71
C GLU A 88 -10.27 -17.10 0.36
N SER A 89 -10.84 -16.31 -0.55
CA SER A 89 -11.29 -16.78 -1.87
C SER A 89 -10.30 -16.55 -3.01
N SER A 90 -9.20 -15.82 -2.78
CA SER A 90 -8.21 -15.51 -3.81
C SER A 90 -7.36 -16.73 -4.17
N GLU A 91 -7.54 -17.20 -5.40
CA GLU A 91 -6.72 -18.25 -5.99
C GLU A 91 -5.24 -17.83 -6.09
N THR A 92 -4.97 -16.55 -6.34
CA THR A 92 -3.60 -16.01 -6.44
C THR A 92 -2.88 -16.13 -5.10
N ILE A 93 -3.58 -15.81 -4.00
CA ILE A 93 -3.03 -15.97 -2.64
C ILE A 93 -2.86 -17.45 -2.31
N ARG A 94 -3.86 -18.29 -2.61
CA ARG A 94 -3.79 -19.74 -2.36
C ARG A 94 -2.55 -20.37 -3.02
N ILE A 95 -2.35 -20.13 -4.31
CA ILE A 95 -1.19 -20.63 -5.06
C ILE A 95 0.11 -20.05 -4.50
N GLY A 96 0.15 -18.75 -4.20
CA GLY A 96 1.33 -18.11 -3.61
C GLY A 96 1.73 -18.72 -2.26
N ASN A 97 0.75 -19.02 -1.41
CA ASN A 97 0.95 -19.65 -0.11
C ASN A 97 1.49 -21.08 -0.25
N GLU A 98 0.95 -21.87 -1.19
CA GLU A 98 1.41 -23.23 -1.48
C GLU A 98 2.87 -23.27 -1.96
N LEU A 99 3.28 -22.29 -2.76
CA LEU A 99 4.65 -22.22 -3.29
C LEU A 99 5.68 -21.72 -2.27
N THR A 100 5.28 -20.83 -1.37
CA THR A 100 6.21 -20.15 -0.45
C THR A 100 6.17 -20.67 0.99
N GLY A 101 5.10 -21.38 1.36
CA GLY A 101 4.79 -21.73 2.75
C GLY A 101 4.38 -20.52 3.61
N MET A 102 4.23 -19.33 3.02
CA MET A 102 3.82 -18.10 3.69
C MET A 102 2.30 -17.99 3.65
N GLY A 103 1.66 -17.90 4.81
CA GLY A 103 0.21 -17.74 4.95
C GLY A 103 -0.12 -16.96 6.21
N ASN A 104 -1.40 -16.68 6.46
CA ASN A 104 -1.82 -15.89 7.61
C ASN A 104 -1.25 -16.38 8.95
N GLU A 105 -1.20 -17.71 9.15
CA GLU A 105 -0.75 -18.31 10.42
C GLU A 105 0.76 -18.21 10.65
N ASN A 106 1.55 -17.93 9.60
CA ASN A 106 3.00 -17.93 9.66
C ASN A 106 3.61 -16.55 9.35
N TRP A 107 3.26 -15.97 8.19
CA TRP A 107 3.86 -14.73 7.66
C TRP A 107 2.91 -14.06 6.66
N PHE A 108 2.06 -13.14 7.13
CA PHE A 108 1.25 -12.31 6.22
C PHE A 108 2.14 -11.25 5.54
N THR A 109 2.09 -11.17 4.21
CA THR A 109 3.02 -10.37 3.40
C THR A 109 2.34 -9.17 2.74
N VAL A 110 3.14 -8.16 2.38
CA VAL A 110 2.65 -7.00 1.63
C VAL A 110 2.13 -7.38 0.23
N ASP A 111 2.70 -8.42 -0.40
CA ASP A 111 2.23 -8.93 -1.69
C ASP A 111 0.81 -9.51 -1.57
N GLN A 112 0.53 -10.28 -0.52
CA GLN A 112 -0.82 -10.78 -0.23
C GLN A 112 -1.79 -9.61 -0.02
N LEU A 113 -1.39 -8.58 0.73
CA LEU A 113 -2.20 -7.38 0.91
C LEU A 113 -2.45 -6.64 -0.41
N GLY A 114 -1.45 -6.61 -1.30
CA GLY A 114 -1.56 -6.04 -2.64
C GLY A 114 -2.57 -6.78 -3.51
N VAL A 115 -2.58 -8.12 -3.44
CA VAL A 115 -3.59 -8.94 -4.13
C VAL A 115 -4.99 -8.65 -3.58
N VAL A 116 -5.16 -8.60 -2.25
CA VAL A 116 -6.44 -8.25 -1.63
C VAL A 116 -6.95 -6.91 -2.14
N PHE A 117 -6.12 -5.86 -2.16
CA PHE A 117 -6.55 -4.55 -2.65
C PHE A 117 -6.93 -4.58 -4.14
N THR A 118 -6.14 -5.27 -4.96
CA THR A 118 -6.37 -5.37 -6.41
C THR A 118 -7.70 -6.06 -6.71
N GLU A 119 -7.93 -7.22 -6.10
CA GLU A 119 -9.13 -8.02 -6.34
C GLU A 119 -10.38 -7.38 -5.73
N TRP A 120 -10.30 -6.84 -4.52
CA TRP A 120 -11.40 -6.10 -3.91
C TRP A 120 -11.76 -4.86 -4.73
N GLY A 121 -10.77 -4.06 -5.14
CA GLY A 121 -10.99 -2.85 -5.92
C GLY A 121 -11.72 -3.12 -7.24
N ARG A 122 -11.34 -4.20 -7.94
CA ARG A 122 -12.03 -4.65 -9.15
C ARG A 122 -13.51 -4.94 -8.92
N GLN A 123 -13.87 -5.46 -7.74
CA GLN A 123 -15.25 -5.78 -7.38
C GLN A 123 -16.03 -4.57 -6.87
N ALA A 124 -15.38 -3.68 -6.12
CA ALA A 124 -16.00 -2.54 -5.46
C ALA A 124 -16.45 -1.46 -6.45
N VAL A 125 -15.77 -1.35 -7.59
CA VAL A 125 -16.08 -0.35 -8.62
C VAL A 125 -16.25 -0.97 -10.00
N LYS A 126 -16.97 -2.09 -10.12
CA LYS A 126 -17.20 -2.82 -11.38
C LYS A 126 -17.60 -1.95 -12.59
N GLU A 127 -18.31 -0.86 -12.35
CA GLU A 127 -18.77 0.06 -13.40
C GLU A 127 -17.71 1.10 -13.81
N ARG A 128 -16.67 1.28 -13.00
CA ARG A 128 -15.53 2.16 -13.28
C ARG A 128 -14.34 1.27 -13.63
N ARG A 129 -13.73 1.49 -14.80
CA ARG A 129 -12.48 0.80 -15.17
C ARG A 129 -11.34 1.33 -14.29
N VAL A 130 -11.18 0.75 -13.10
CA VAL A 130 -10.16 1.12 -12.12
C VAL A 130 -9.26 -0.08 -11.86
N ARG A 131 -7.96 0.19 -11.88
CA ARG A 131 -6.90 -0.78 -11.61
C ARG A 131 -6.23 -0.39 -10.30
N CYS A 132 -6.47 -1.16 -9.25
CA CYS A 132 -5.97 -0.86 -7.92
C CYS A 132 -4.53 -1.36 -7.75
N GLN A 133 -3.65 -0.53 -7.18
CA GLN A 133 -2.25 -0.86 -6.94
C GLN A 133 -1.83 -0.42 -5.53
N LEU A 134 -1.27 -1.35 -4.75
CA LEU A 134 -0.77 -1.06 -3.41
C LEU A 134 0.67 -0.52 -3.49
N GLY A 135 0.92 0.55 -2.74
CA GLY A 135 2.26 0.98 -2.38
C GLY A 135 2.50 0.82 -0.88
N TYR A 136 3.77 0.70 -0.48
CA TYR A 136 4.13 0.68 0.93
C TYR A 136 5.39 1.49 1.21
N VAL A 137 5.52 1.92 2.47
CA VAL A 137 6.75 2.51 3.03
C VAL A 137 7.16 1.66 4.22
N ALA A 138 8.41 1.21 4.25
CA ALA A 138 8.99 0.54 5.40
C ALA A 138 9.95 1.46 6.17
N GLU A 139 10.21 1.14 7.44
CA GLU A 139 11.14 1.92 8.25
C GLU A 139 12.53 2.00 7.61
N GLY A 140 13.02 3.23 7.39
CA GLY A 140 14.31 3.46 6.74
C GLY A 140 14.37 3.18 5.24
N GLU A 141 13.27 2.73 4.63
CA GLU A 141 13.19 2.34 3.22
C GLU A 141 12.38 3.34 2.39
N TRP A 142 12.72 3.43 1.10
CA TRP A 142 12.04 4.30 0.14
C TRP A 142 10.66 3.74 -0.25
N PRO A 143 9.72 4.58 -0.73
CA PRO A 143 8.38 4.11 -1.10
C PRO A 143 8.40 3.14 -2.27
N VAL A 144 7.75 1.99 -2.12
CA VAL A 144 7.71 0.92 -3.12
C VAL A 144 6.28 0.76 -3.66
N LEU A 145 6.14 0.57 -4.98
CA LEU A 145 4.89 0.11 -5.60
C LEU A 145 4.96 -1.39 -5.89
N LEU A 146 3.89 -2.11 -5.58
CA LEU A 146 3.76 -3.50 -5.94
C LEU A 146 3.29 -3.66 -7.38
N GLY A 147 3.84 -4.65 -8.08
CA GLY A 147 3.34 -5.05 -9.38
C GLY A 147 2.02 -5.79 -9.21
N THR A 148 1.07 -5.53 -10.10
CA THR A 148 -0.16 -6.33 -10.20
C THR A 148 -0.27 -6.91 -11.60
N PRO A 149 -1.11 -7.93 -11.83
CA PRO A 149 -1.36 -8.41 -13.20
C PRO A 149 -1.86 -7.33 -14.16
N GLU A 150 -2.45 -6.24 -13.64
CA GLU A 150 -3.03 -5.16 -14.42
C GLU A 150 -2.17 -3.90 -14.50
N VAL A 151 -1.20 -3.74 -13.60
CA VAL A 151 -0.38 -2.53 -13.46
C VAL A 151 1.08 -2.92 -13.23
N GLY A 152 1.94 -2.55 -14.18
CA GLY A 152 3.38 -2.73 -14.02
C GLY A 152 3.97 -1.82 -12.95
N VAL A 153 5.04 -2.25 -12.29
CA VAL A 153 5.78 -1.45 -11.28
C VAL A 153 6.36 -0.12 -11.81
N GLY A 154 6.45 0.06 -13.12
CA GLY A 154 6.92 1.29 -13.77
C GLY A 154 5.88 2.00 -14.64
N GLU A 155 4.60 1.64 -14.50
CA GLU A 155 3.49 2.26 -15.25
C GLU A 155 3.04 3.55 -14.55
N GLU A 156 2.97 4.66 -15.28
CA GLU A 156 2.63 5.97 -14.71
C GLU A 156 1.12 6.25 -14.74
N GLU A 157 0.65 7.07 -13.78
CA GLU A 157 -0.72 7.60 -13.76
C GLU A 157 -0.88 8.59 -14.92
N GLY A 158 -1.27 8.09 -16.10
CA GLY A 158 -1.30 8.85 -17.35
C GLY A 158 -1.03 8.00 -18.59
N GLU A 159 -0.43 6.81 -18.43
CA GLU A 159 -0.45 5.75 -19.45
C GLU A 159 -1.83 5.05 -19.53
N SER A 160 -2.88 5.72 -19.06
CA SER A 160 -4.26 5.30 -19.26
C SER A 160 -4.58 5.35 -20.75
N ASN A 161 -4.38 4.22 -21.43
CA ASN A 161 -5.09 4.00 -22.67
C ASN A 161 -6.59 3.95 -22.33
N GLU A 162 -7.47 4.59 -23.10
CA GLU A 162 -8.94 4.63 -22.81
C GLU A 162 -9.53 3.21 -22.60
N GLU A 163 -8.84 2.20 -23.11
CA GLU A 163 -9.15 0.78 -22.92
C GLU A 163 -8.78 0.22 -21.53
N LYS A 164 -7.71 0.70 -20.89
CA LYS A 164 -7.12 0.09 -19.67
C LYS A 164 -7.70 0.64 -18.36
N GLY A 165 -8.27 1.84 -18.35
CA GLY A 165 -8.81 2.46 -17.14
C GLY A 165 -7.78 3.13 -16.22
N GLU A 166 -8.30 3.82 -15.20
CA GLU A 166 -7.54 4.64 -14.24
C GLU A 166 -6.78 3.76 -13.23
N ILE A 167 -5.53 4.13 -12.92
CA ILE A 167 -4.76 3.49 -11.84
C ILE A 167 -5.07 4.21 -10.53
N VAL A 168 -5.52 3.47 -9.52
CA VAL A 168 -5.78 4.00 -8.18
C VAL A 168 -4.80 3.38 -7.20
N ARG A 169 -4.07 4.25 -6.50
CA ARG A 169 -3.00 3.85 -5.58
C ARG A 169 -3.35 4.15 -4.14
N VAL A 170 -3.07 3.19 -3.27
CA VAL A 170 -3.17 3.36 -1.82
C VAL A 170 -1.84 2.99 -1.17
N TRP A 171 -1.48 3.70 -0.11
CA TRP A 171 -0.22 3.52 0.60
C TRP A 171 -0.45 3.01 2.02
N VAL A 172 0.35 2.05 2.45
CA VAL A 172 0.38 1.54 3.84
C VAL A 172 1.80 1.61 4.40
N TRP A 173 1.90 1.70 5.72
CA TRP A 173 3.20 1.59 6.38
C TRP A 173 3.42 0.16 6.85
N ASN A 174 4.66 -0.31 6.79
CA ASN A 174 5.07 -1.62 7.27
C ASN A 174 6.33 -1.50 8.15
N ASP A 175 6.40 -2.25 9.26
CA ASP A 175 7.56 -2.19 10.16
C ASP A 175 8.78 -2.99 9.67
N GLY A 176 8.64 -3.74 8.57
CA GLY A 176 9.74 -4.44 7.93
C GLY A 176 10.34 -5.58 8.77
N LEU A 177 9.62 -6.11 9.77
CA LEU A 177 10.11 -7.19 10.61
C LEU A 177 10.30 -8.52 9.84
N SER A 178 11.51 -8.67 9.32
CA SER A 178 12.36 -9.89 9.25
C SER A 178 12.70 -10.49 7.90
N LEU A 179 12.07 -10.14 6.78
CA LEU A 179 12.45 -10.66 5.47
C LEU A 179 12.26 -9.59 4.40
N ALA A 180 13.12 -9.59 3.37
CA ALA A 180 13.15 -8.63 2.26
C ALA A 180 11.91 -8.68 1.33
N GLY A 181 10.71 -8.78 1.90
CA GLY A 181 9.42 -8.98 1.23
C GLY A 181 8.23 -8.40 1.99
N GLY A 182 8.43 -7.39 2.86
CA GLY A 182 7.33 -6.65 3.50
C GLY A 182 6.47 -7.50 4.43
N VAL A 183 7.11 -8.33 5.24
CA VAL A 183 6.47 -9.14 6.29
C VAL A 183 6.57 -8.37 7.60
N GLY A 184 5.45 -8.19 8.31
CA GLY A 184 5.48 -7.43 9.57
C GLY A 184 4.15 -6.81 9.98
N HIS A 185 4.21 -5.80 10.85
CA HIS A 185 3.05 -5.02 11.28
C HIS A 185 2.69 -4.01 10.19
N PHE A 186 1.40 -3.88 9.93
CA PHE A 186 0.89 -2.90 9.00
C PHE A 186 0.12 -1.80 9.71
N GLU A 187 0.33 -0.57 9.26
CA GLU A 187 -0.41 0.59 9.72
C GLU A 187 -0.99 1.38 8.55
N GLY A 188 -2.14 2.01 8.80
CA GLY A 188 -2.72 2.92 7.83
C GLY A 188 -1.87 4.16 7.66
N MET A 189 -2.06 4.88 6.56
CA MET A 189 -1.38 6.14 6.30
C MET A 189 -2.38 7.24 5.94
N ARG A 190 -2.11 8.46 6.39
CA ARG A 190 -2.83 9.66 5.96
C ARG A 190 -1.90 10.86 5.83
N ARG A 191 -2.37 11.89 5.13
CA ARG A 191 -1.70 13.19 5.10
C ARG A 191 -1.68 13.79 6.53
N PRO A 192 -0.58 14.46 6.93
CA PRO A 192 -0.57 15.25 8.14
C PRO A 192 -1.55 16.42 8.01
N ILE A 193 -2.20 16.79 9.12
CA ILE A 193 -2.91 18.07 9.21
C ILE A 193 -1.91 19.20 9.48
N GLU A 194 -2.32 20.45 9.30
CA GLU A 194 -1.43 21.60 9.39
C GLU A 194 -0.72 21.70 10.75
N GLU A 195 -1.41 21.36 11.84
CA GLU A 195 -0.86 21.34 13.19
C GLU A 195 0.24 20.29 13.38
N GLU A 196 0.18 19.18 12.64
CA GLU A 196 1.16 18.09 12.69
C GLU A 196 2.41 18.42 11.87
N LEU A 197 2.31 19.30 10.88
CA LEU A 197 3.45 19.77 10.08
C LEU A 197 4.34 20.79 10.82
N ARG A 198 3.76 21.52 11.78
CA ARG A 198 4.44 22.57 12.56
C ARG A 198 5.23 22.03 13.76
N ARG A 199 5.11 20.73 14.04
CA ARG A 199 5.88 20.01 15.05
C ARG A 199 7.07 19.32 14.41
#